data_AF-A0A608QHJ5-F1
#
_entry.id   AF-A0A608QHJ5-F1
#
_cell.length_a   1.000
_cell.length_b   1.000
_cell.length_c   1.000
_cell.angle_alpha   90.00
_cell.angle_beta   90.00
_cell.angle_gamma   90.00
#
_symmetry.space_group_name_H-M   'P 1'
#
loop_
_entity.id
_entity.type
_entity.pdbx_description
1 polymer ?
#
loop_
_entity_poly.entity_id
_entity_poly.type
_entity_poly.pdbx_seq_one_letter_code
_entity_poly.pdbx_strand_id
1 'polypeptide(L)'
;MSQIDYQKLREIAEKTKIAGEAPVMPFDQRINALNDFMKHFSPDIALALLDERERNQQYIKRRDQENEDIALTVGKLRVELEAEKQRAKDLFMENARLKSGIAGLIHLGIRYADVDVMKIAGDAQLSTPCTDSIINSIATGIRIKGE
;
A
#
# COMPACT_ATOMS: atom_id res chain seq x y z
N MET A 1 29.63 9.10 10.01
CA MET A 1 29.75 8.26 8.80
C MET A 1 31.10 8.56 8.21
N SER A 2 31.99 7.57 8.09
CA SER A 2 33.24 7.79 7.37
C SER A 2 32.90 8.25 5.96
N GLN A 3 33.45 9.40 5.57
CA GLN A 3 33.24 10.02 4.27
C GLN A 3 34.08 9.25 3.24
N ILE A 4 33.75 7.98 3.04
CA ILE A 4 34.39 7.15 2.01
C ILE A 4 33.97 7.74 0.67
N ASP A 5 34.95 8.21 -0.09
CA ASP A 5 34.74 8.61 -1.47
C ASP A 5 34.65 7.35 -2.35
N TYR A 6 33.43 6.83 -2.47
CA TYR A 6 33.10 5.63 -3.22
C TYR A 6 33.53 5.70 -4.69
N GLN A 7 33.40 6.88 -5.30
CA GLN A 7 33.73 7.07 -6.71
C GLN A 7 35.25 7.01 -6.90
N LYS A 8 36.01 7.71 -6.05
CA LYS A 8 37.47 7.68 -6.10
C LYS A 8 38.02 6.30 -5.76
N LEU A 9 37.45 5.61 -4.78
CA LEU A 9 37.85 4.25 -4.43
C LEU A 9 37.64 3.28 -5.59
N ARG A 10 36.52 3.40 -6.29
CA ARG A 10 36.20 2.60 -7.48
C ARG A 10 37.18 2.87 -8.63
N GLU A 11 37.43 4.14 -8.94
CA GLU A 11 38.36 4.52 -10.02
C GLU A 11 39.78 4.00 -9.76
N ILE A 12 40.26 4.10 -8.52
CA ILE A 12 41.59 3.61 -8.15
C ILE A 12 41.62 2.08 -8.20
N ALA A 13 40.60 1.40 -7.68
CA ALA A 13 40.50 -0.06 -7.76
C ALA A 13 40.49 -0.57 -9.21
N GLU A 14 39.76 0.09 -10.11
CA GLU A 14 39.73 -0.25 -11.53
C GLU A 14 41.10 -0.04 -12.21
N LYS A 15 41.79 1.07 -11.93
CA LYS A 15 43.15 1.34 -12.43
C LYS A 15 44.16 0.29 -11.95
N THR A 16 44.12 -0.07 -10.68
CA THR A 16 45.03 -1.06 -10.08
C THR A 16 44.75 -2.47 -10.59
N LYS A 17 43.49 -2.82 -10.82
CA LYS A 17 43.11 -4.07 -11.49
C LYS A 17 43.75 -4.17 -12.87
N ILE A 18 43.63 -3.13 -13.69
CA ILE A 18 44.26 -3.07 -15.03
C ILE A 18 45.78 -3.22 -14.93
N ALA A 19 46.42 -2.57 -13.94
CA ALA A 19 47.86 -2.67 -13.73
C ALA A 19 48.34 -4.09 -13.37
N GLY A 20 47.53 -4.85 -12.61
CA GLY A 20 47.81 -6.23 -12.25
C GLY A 20 47.53 -7.24 -13.38
N GLU A 21 46.54 -6.98 -14.22
CA GLU A 21 46.09 -7.90 -15.27
C GLU A 21 46.73 -7.65 -16.65
N ALA A 22 47.24 -6.43 -16.92
CA ALA A 22 47.80 -6.07 -18.22
C ALA A 22 49.11 -6.81 -18.52
N PRO A 23 49.26 -7.49 -19.67
CA PRO A 23 50.49 -8.23 -19.99
C PRO A 23 51.71 -7.31 -20.16
N VAL A 24 51.51 -6.10 -20.72
CA VAL A 24 52.60 -5.17 -21.09
C VAL A 24 52.33 -3.77 -20.52
N MET A 25 52.43 -3.62 -19.20
CA MET A 25 52.49 -2.31 -18.54
C MET A 25 53.93 -2.05 -18.05
N PRO A 26 54.49 -0.84 -18.24
CA PRO A 26 55.77 -0.45 -17.64
C PRO A 26 55.77 -0.66 -16.12
N PHE A 27 56.87 -1.17 -15.58
CA PHE A 27 56.98 -1.53 -14.16
C PHE A 27 56.64 -0.36 -13.22
N ASP A 28 57.13 0.84 -13.54
CA ASP A 28 56.89 2.05 -12.73
C ASP A 28 55.40 2.43 -12.68
N GLN A 29 54.67 2.25 -13.80
CA GLN A 29 53.23 2.53 -13.84
C GLN A 29 52.43 1.55 -12.98
N ARG A 30 52.85 0.27 -12.94
CA ARG A 30 52.22 -0.73 -12.07
C ARG A 30 52.43 -0.40 -10.60
N ILE A 31 53.67 -0.07 -10.22
CA ILE A 31 54.01 0.30 -8.84
C ILE A 31 53.23 1.54 -8.41
N ASN A 32 53.13 2.56 -9.26
CA ASN A 32 52.35 3.77 -8.95
C ASN A 32 50.87 3.44 -8.73
N ALA A 33 50.25 2.64 -9.60
CA ALA A 33 48.85 2.25 -9.45
C ALA A 33 48.58 1.41 -8.19
N LEU A 34 49.51 0.52 -7.82
CA LEU A 34 49.42 -0.28 -6.60
C LEU A 34 49.61 0.57 -5.33
N ASN A 35 50.57 1.49 -5.34
CA ASN A 35 50.82 2.41 -4.24
C ASN A 35 49.64 3.38 -4.03
N ASP A 36 49.07 3.90 -5.11
CA ASP A 36 47.89 4.76 -5.05
C ASP A 36 46.69 4.02 -4.45
N PHE A 37 46.49 2.74 -4.79
CA PHE A 37 45.47 1.91 -4.16
C PHE A 37 45.73 1.71 -2.68
N MET A 38 46.94 1.31 -2.28
CA MET A 38 47.28 1.11 -0.86
C MET A 38 47.14 2.38 -0.03
N LYS A 39 47.35 3.55 -0.63
CA LYS A 39 47.16 4.86 0.02
C LYS A 39 45.68 5.20 0.24
N HIS A 40 44.81 4.78 -0.68
CA HIS A 40 43.39 5.12 -0.68
C HIS A 40 42.48 4.01 -0.14
N PHE A 41 42.96 2.77 -0.05
CA PHE A 41 42.26 1.61 0.47
C PHE A 41 42.97 1.08 1.72
N SER A 42 42.71 1.72 2.85
CA SER A 42 43.25 1.30 4.15
C SER A 42 42.39 0.17 4.77
N PRO A 43 42.93 -0.58 5.75
CA PRO A 43 42.16 -1.54 6.52
C PRO A 43 40.88 -0.95 7.15
N ASP A 44 40.92 0.31 7.59
CA ASP A 44 39.75 1.01 8.15
C ASP A 44 38.64 1.21 7.12
N ILE A 45 39.00 1.50 5.87
CA ILE A 45 38.04 1.62 4.76
C ILE A 45 37.44 0.26 4.45
N ALA A 46 38.25 -0.81 4.43
CA ALA A 46 37.75 -2.16 4.21
C ALA A 46 36.74 -2.58 5.31
N LEU A 47 37.05 -2.31 6.58
CA LEU A 47 36.15 -2.58 7.70
C LEU A 47 34.85 -1.77 7.59
N ALA A 48 34.95 -0.48 7.33
CA ALA A 48 33.77 0.38 7.19
C ALA A 48 32.83 -0.06 6.04
N LEU A 49 33.39 -0.53 4.92
CA LEU A 49 32.60 -1.09 3.81
C LEU A 49 31.92 -2.41 4.18
N LEU A 50 32.59 -3.28 4.96
CA LEU A 50 32.01 -4.52 5.46
C LEU A 50 30.88 -4.24 6.46
N ASP A 51 31.08 -3.32 7.39
CA ASP A 51 30.08 -2.91 8.37
C ASP A 51 28.86 -2.25 7.71
N GLU A 52 29.08 -1.43 6.67
CA GLU A 52 28.00 -0.84 5.88
C GLU A 52 27.23 -1.91 5.09
N ARG A 53 27.94 -2.85 4.46
CA ARG A 53 27.33 -3.98 3.77
C ARG A 53 26.48 -4.84 4.70
N GLU A 54 26.97 -5.16 5.89
CA GLU A 54 26.23 -5.95 6.87
C GLU A 54 24.98 -5.21 7.35
N ARG A 55 25.10 -3.92 7.71
CA ARG A 55 23.95 -3.09 8.09
C ARG A 55 22.91 -3.00 6.98
N ASN A 56 23.34 -2.84 5.73
CA ASN A 56 22.44 -2.80 4.58
C ASN A 56 21.73 -4.15 4.35
N GLN A 57 22.42 -5.27 4.53
CA GLN A 57 21.80 -6.60 4.45
C GLN A 57 20.76 -6.81 5.55
N GLN A 58 21.05 -6.39 6.78
CA GLN A 58 20.08 -6.44 7.88
C GLN A 58 18.87 -5.53 7.62
N TYR A 59 19.10 -4.34 7.06
CA TYR A 59 18.03 -3.42 6.69
C TYR A 59 17.10 -4.03 5.63
N ILE A 60 17.66 -4.64 4.58
CA ILE A 60 16.87 -5.32 3.54
C ILE A 60 16.01 -6.41 4.15
N LYS A 61 16.58 -7.29 5.00
CA LYS A 61 15.82 -8.35 5.67
C LYS A 61 14.65 -7.81 6.50
N ARG A 62 14.86 -6.72 7.25
CA ARG A 62 13.78 -6.09 8.03
C ARG A 62 12.69 -5.50 7.13
N ARG A 63 13.08 -4.88 6.01
CA ARG A 63 12.14 -4.32 5.04
C ARG A 63 11.34 -5.41 4.32
N ASP A 64 11.96 -6.54 4.01
CA ASP A 64 11.27 -7.67 3.40
C ASP A 64 10.21 -8.23 4.35
N GLN A 65 10.54 -8.39 5.64
CA GLN A 65 9.56 -8.81 6.65
C GLN A 65 8.42 -7.80 6.81
N GLU A 66 8.73 -6.51 6.91
CA GLU A 66 7.71 -5.46 7.03
C GLU A 66 6.80 -5.42 5.79
N ASN A 67 7.37 -5.59 4.60
CA ASN A 67 6.60 -5.63 3.36
C ASN A 67 5.68 -6.86 3.30
N GLU A 68 6.13 -8.01 3.82
CA GLU A 68 5.29 -9.22 3.93
C GLU A 68 4.12 -9.00 4.89
N ASP A 69 4.36 -8.43 6.07
CA ASP A 69 3.32 -8.11 7.05
C ASP A 69 2.29 -7.09 6.49
N ILE A 70 2.77 -6.09 5.74
CA ILE A 70 1.92 -5.13 5.03
C ILE A 70 1.09 -5.85 3.96
N ALA A 71 1.70 -6.73 3.16
CA ALA A 71 0.99 -7.47 2.13
C ALA A 71 -0.13 -8.34 2.71
N LEU A 72 0.13 -9.02 3.84
CA LEU A 72 -0.87 -9.80 4.57
C LEU A 72 -2.01 -8.92 5.09
N THR A 73 -1.69 -7.76 5.66
CA THR A 73 -2.69 -6.83 6.21
C THR A 73 -3.56 -6.24 5.10
N VAL A 74 -2.95 -5.78 4.01
CA VAL A 74 -3.66 -5.28 2.83
C VAL A 74 -4.53 -6.38 2.21
N GLY A 75 -4.05 -7.63 2.18
CA GLY A 75 -4.83 -8.78 1.73
C GLY A 75 -6.11 -8.97 2.54
N LYS A 76 -6.02 -8.95 3.88
CA LYS A 76 -7.19 -9.05 4.77
C LYS A 76 -8.18 -7.91 4.56
N LEU A 77 -7.70 -6.68 4.52
CA LEU A 77 -8.55 -5.50 4.29
C LEU A 77 -9.27 -5.52 2.95
N ARG A 78 -8.65 -6.09 1.90
CA ARG A 78 -9.32 -6.26 0.59
C ARG A 78 -10.48 -7.24 0.68
N VAL A 79 -10.31 -8.36 1.39
CA VAL A 79 -11.38 -9.34 1.58
C VAL A 79 -12.53 -8.75 2.39
N GLU A 80 -12.21 -8.06 3.50
CA GLU A 80 -13.21 -7.38 4.32
C GLU A 80 -13.97 -6.31 3.54
N LEU A 81 -13.26 -5.50 2.75
CA LEU A 81 -13.87 -4.47 1.91
C LEU A 81 -14.82 -5.08 0.87
N GLU A 82 -14.45 -6.19 0.24
CA GLU A 82 -15.32 -6.85 -0.73
C GLU A 82 -16.56 -7.47 -0.07
N ALA A 83 -16.41 -8.03 1.13
CA ALA A 83 -17.54 -8.54 1.91
C ALA A 83 -18.52 -7.42 2.29
N GLU A 84 -18.04 -6.26 2.75
CA GLU A 84 -18.89 -5.11 3.07
C GLU A 84 -19.56 -4.53 1.81
N LYS A 85 -18.85 -4.44 0.69
CA LYS A 85 -19.46 -4.04 -0.59
C LYS A 85 -20.58 -4.99 -1.01
N GLN A 86 -20.41 -6.29 -0.81
CA GLN A 86 -21.46 -7.25 -1.13
C GLN A 86 -22.67 -7.07 -0.23
N ARG A 87 -22.47 -6.92 1.10
CA ARG A 87 -23.58 -6.64 2.03
C ARG A 87 -24.33 -5.35 1.68
N ALA A 88 -23.60 -4.30 1.30
CA ALA A 88 -24.22 -3.04 0.87
C ALA A 88 -25.10 -3.22 -0.38
N LYS A 89 -24.67 -4.05 -1.34
CA LYS A 89 -25.50 -4.40 -2.51
C LYS A 89 -26.76 -5.18 -2.11
N ASP A 90 -26.62 -6.15 -1.22
CA ASP A 90 -27.75 -6.97 -0.76
C ASP A 90 -28.80 -6.11 -0.05
N LEU A 91 -28.35 -5.22 0.85
CA LEU A 91 -29.22 -4.25 1.53
C LEU A 91 -29.88 -3.26 0.56
N PHE A 92 -29.17 -2.82 -0.47
CA PHE A 92 -29.74 -1.95 -1.51
C PHE A 92 -30.88 -2.65 -2.26
N MET A 93 -30.70 -3.92 -2.63
CA MET A 93 -31.72 -4.71 -3.31
C MET A 93 -32.95 -4.97 -2.40
N GLU A 94 -32.72 -5.24 -1.12
CA GLU A 94 -33.80 -5.39 -0.14
C GLU A 94 -34.58 -4.09 0.05
N ASN A 95 -33.90 -2.95 0.15
CA ASN A 95 -34.54 -1.65 0.25
C ASN A 95 -35.43 -1.36 -0.99
N ALA A 96 -34.93 -1.65 -2.19
CA ALA A 96 -35.70 -1.51 -3.42
C ALA A 96 -36.98 -2.38 -3.40
N ARG A 97 -36.88 -3.61 -2.91
CA ARG A 97 -38.04 -4.51 -2.72
C ARG A 97 -39.02 -3.95 -1.70
N LEU A 98 -38.56 -3.45 -0.55
CA LEU A 98 -39.41 -2.89 0.49
C LEU A 98 -40.19 -1.66 -0.01
N LYS A 99 -39.55 -0.77 -0.77
CA LYS A 99 -40.23 0.37 -1.41
C LYS A 99 -41.35 -0.06 -2.34
N SER A 100 -41.09 -1.06 -3.17
CA SER A 100 -42.12 -1.62 -4.06
C SER A 100 -43.30 -2.20 -3.26
N GLY A 101 -43.01 -2.90 -2.15
CA GLY A 101 -44.03 -3.40 -1.22
C GLY A 101 -44.85 -2.29 -0.56
N ILE A 102 -44.19 -1.24 -0.05
CA ILE A 102 -44.85 -0.07 0.55
C ILE A 102 -45.77 0.62 -0.45
N ALA A 103 -45.31 0.82 -1.70
CA ALA A 103 -46.14 1.38 -2.76
C ALA A 103 -47.39 0.52 -3.05
N GLY A 104 -47.23 -0.81 -3.05
CA GLY A 104 -48.34 -1.75 -3.18
C GLY A 104 -49.35 -1.65 -2.03
N LEU A 105 -48.88 -1.53 -0.78
CA LEU A 105 -49.73 -1.34 0.40
C LEU A 105 -50.50 -0.03 0.35
N ILE A 106 -49.88 1.07 -0.07
CA ILE A 106 -50.57 2.35 -0.27
C ILE A 106 -51.69 2.18 -1.29
N HIS A 107 -51.44 1.50 -2.42
CA HIS A 107 -52.47 1.27 -3.43
C HIS A 107 -53.63 0.41 -2.90
N LEU A 108 -53.34 -0.62 -2.11
CA LEU A 108 -54.38 -1.45 -1.48
C LEU A 108 -55.18 -0.67 -0.44
N GLY A 109 -54.52 0.14 0.40
CA GLY A 109 -55.17 1.01 1.37
C GLY A 109 -56.15 1.98 0.71
N ILE A 110 -55.77 2.56 -0.44
CA ILE A 110 -56.68 3.41 -1.25
C ILE A 110 -57.86 2.58 -1.80
N ARG A 111 -57.59 1.39 -2.35
CA ARG A 111 -58.62 0.53 -2.96
C ARG A 111 -59.69 0.11 -1.98
N TYR A 112 -59.30 -0.20 -0.74
CA TYR A 112 -60.20 -0.69 0.31
C TYR A 112 -60.61 0.39 1.32
N ALA A 113 -60.18 1.65 1.12
CA ALA A 113 -60.38 2.77 2.05
C ALA A 113 -59.89 2.47 3.49
N ASP A 114 -58.81 1.71 3.61
CA ASP A 114 -58.20 1.34 4.90
C ASP A 114 -57.19 2.42 5.31
N VAL A 115 -57.64 3.31 6.20
CA VAL A 115 -56.88 4.46 6.69
C VAL A 115 -55.66 4.03 7.51
N ASP A 116 -55.76 2.93 8.26
CA ASP A 116 -54.68 2.44 9.11
C ASP A 116 -53.53 1.89 8.25
N VAL A 117 -53.86 1.12 7.20
CA VAL A 117 -52.88 0.64 6.22
C VAL A 117 -52.20 1.79 5.49
N MET A 118 -52.96 2.82 5.08
CA MET A 118 -52.39 4.01 4.42
C MET A 118 -51.43 4.77 5.33
N LYS A 119 -51.77 4.92 6.61
CA LYS A 119 -50.92 5.60 7.59
C LYS A 119 -49.62 4.84 7.84
N ILE A 120 -49.70 3.53 8.09
CA ILE A 120 -48.52 2.69 8.33
C ILE A 120 -47.58 2.70 7.11
N ALA A 121 -48.14 2.58 5.90
CA ALA A 121 -47.32 2.58 4.69
C ALA A 121 -46.70 3.96 4.40
N GLY A 122 -47.42 5.06 4.70
CA GLY A 122 -46.89 6.42 4.61
C GLY A 122 -45.74 6.68 5.58
N ASP A 123 -45.88 6.24 6.84
CA ASP A 123 -44.82 6.34 7.85
C ASP A 123 -43.57 5.55 7.42
N ALA A 124 -43.76 4.33 6.89
CA ALA A 124 -42.67 3.52 6.35
C ALA A 124 -42.00 4.17 5.12
N GLN A 125 -42.77 4.82 4.25
CA GLN A 125 -42.23 5.56 3.10
C GLN A 125 -41.40 6.78 3.51
N LEU A 126 -41.71 7.43 4.64
CA LEU A 126 -40.93 8.56 5.14
C LEU A 126 -39.62 8.13 5.84
N SER A 127 -39.57 6.92 6.40
CA SER A 127 -38.35 6.36 7.01
C SER A 127 -37.29 5.84 6.01
N THR A 128 -37.71 5.45 4.79
CA THR A 128 -36.83 4.84 3.78
C THR A 128 -35.84 5.80 3.09
N PRO A 129 -36.16 7.07 2.78
CA PRO A 129 -35.26 8.05 2.15
C PRO A 129 -33.99 8.35 2.96
N CYS A 130 -34.10 8.38 4.30
CA CYS A 130 -32.94 8.53 5.19
C CYS A 130 -31.96 7.35 5.04
N THR A 131 -32.52 6.14 4.89
CA THR A 131 -31.74 4.91 4.71
C THR A 131 -31.02 4.88 3.35
N ASP A 132 -31.65 5.41 2.29
CA ASP A 132 -31.02 5.49 0.96
C ASP A 132 -29.81 6.42 0.91
N SER A 133 -29.89 7.57 1.59
CA SER A 133 -28.79 8.52 1.66
C SER A 133 -27.57 7.88 2.36
N ILE A 134 -27.82 7.11 3.42
CA ILE A 134 -26.79 6.37 4.15
C ILE A 134 -26.20 5.26 3.27
N ILE A 135 -27.02 4.43 2.63
CA ILE A 135 -26.56 3.34 1.74
C ILE A 135 -25.75 3.90 0.57
N ASN A 136 -26.23 4.97 -0.10
CA ASN A 136 -25.52 5.58 -1.22
C ASN A 136 -24.19 6.18 -0.79
N SER A 137 -24.11 6.80 0.38
CA SER A 137 -22.85 7.35 0.89
C SER A 137 -21.86 6.23 1.24
N ILE A 138 -22.33 5.13 1.83
CA ILE A 138 -21.51 3.94 2.08
C ILE A 138 -21.02 3.33 0.76
N ALA A 139 -21.90 3.16 -0.23
CA ALA A 139 -21.58 2.57 -1.53
C ALA A 139 -20.60 3.42 -2.35
N THR A 140 -20.68 4.74 -2.24
CA THR A 140 -19.77 5.69 -2.91
C THR A 140 -18.49 5.97 -2.12
N GLY A 141 -18.34 5.41 -0.91
CA GLY A 141 -17.18 5.62 -0.03
C GLY A 141 -17.13 7.01 0.60
N ILE A 142 -18.22 7.77 0.56
CA ILE A 142 -18.33 9.10 1.17
C ILE A 142 -18.70 8.94 2.64
N ARG A 143 -17.83 9.43 3.53
CA ARG A 143 -18.10 9.47 4.98
C ARG A 143 -19.17 10.53 5.24
N ILE A 144 -20.38 10.13 5.64
CA ILE A 144 -21.37 11.09 6.15
C ILE A 144 -20.85 11.59 7.49
N LYS A 145 -20.54 12.90 7.58
CA LYS A 145 -20.30 13.55 8.87
C LYS A 145 -21.66 13.62 9.58
N GLY A 146 -21.77 12.95 10.73
CA GLY A 146 -22.95 13.06 11.57
C GLY A 146 -23.12 14.50 12.07
N GLU A 147 -24.34 15.01 11.96
CA GLU A 147 -24.83 16.13 12.77
C GLU A 147 -25.23 15.63 14.16
#